data_AF-A0A225X2Q7-F1
#
_entry.id   AF-A0A225X2Q7-F1
#
_cell.length_a   1.000
_cell.length_b   1.000
_cell.length_c   1.000
_cell.angle_alpha   90.00
_cell.angle_beta   90.00
_cell.angle_gamma   90.00
#
_symmetry.space_group_name_H-M   'P 1'
#
loop_
_entity.id
_entity.type
_entity.pdbx_description
1 polymer ?
#
loop_
_entity_poly.entity_id
_entity_poly.type
_entity_poly.pdbx_seq_one_letter_code
_entity_poly.pdbx_strand_id
1 'polypeptide(L)'
;MHCPPPAYGVVGDIDVQGHPPIKQKTRRTPLRYLSKMYELLKGLLLAGLITLSHCPWASTIVIVLKKNGVDIHLCIDCKMVNAVTDIMEYAMPLVDDLLTDVEGYLWFCLLDAASRFCAIMMSSRARKVSAFMCALVHFEWLRMPFVLKKASMIYQQMIDNALRGFVQVGLTMPSSSEERIRTRQERGTETIMAHGKPNVRSKFEADREAAAIMDPVSLLINRPTADMFKVGEVD
;
A
#
# COMPACT_ATOMS: atom_id res chain seq x y z
N MET A 1 2.70 -2.08 -20.71
CA MET A 1 2.73 -2.64 -19.34
C MET A 1 3.94 -3.56 -19.30
N HIS A 2 5.03 -3.15 -18.65
CA HIS A 2 6.22 -4.02 -18.52
C HIS A 2 6.04 -4.83 -17.24
N CYS A 3 5.86 -6.15 -17.36
CA CYS A 3 5.71 -7.02 -16.21
C CYS A 3 7.09 -7.53 -15.78
N PRO A 4 7.38 -7.52 -14.47
CA PRO A 4 8.63 -8.10 -13.99
C PRO A 4 8.68 -9.61 -14.29
N PRO A 5 9.89 -10.19 -14.37
CA PRO A 5 10.05 -11.63 -14.45
C PRO A 5 9.38 -12.32 -13.22
N PRO A 6 8.98 -13.60 -13.36
CA PRO A 6 8.50 -14.39 -12.22
C PRO A 6 9.43 -14.33 -11.02
N ALA A 7 8.87 -14.10 -9.83
CA ALA A 7 9.59 -14.33 -8.59
C ALA A 7 9.88 -15.83 -8.43
N TYR A 8 11.11 -16.17 -8.06
CA TYR A 8 11.50 -17.55 -7.81
C TYR A 8 10.97 -18.04 -6.46
N GLY A 9 10.60 -19.31 -6.38
CA GLY A 9 10.19 -19.96 -5.12
C GLY A 9 8.82 -19.55 -4.58
N VAL A 10 8.06 -18.71 -5.29
CA VAL A 10 6.70 -18.30 -4.89
C VAL A 10 5.70 -18.58 -5.99
N VAL A 11 4.62 -19.27 -5.63
CA VAL A 11 3.47 -19.53 -6.49
C VAL A 11 2.22 -19.08 -5.77
N GLY A 12 1.43 -18.22 -6.43
CA GLY A 12 0.13 -17.80 -5.95
C GLY A 12 -0.87 -18.93 -6.14
N ASP A 13 -1.29 -19.53 -5.02
CA ASP A 13 -2.29 -20.59 -5.01
C ASP A 13 -3.59 -20.11 -4.34
N ILE A 14 -4.71 -20.64 -4.84
CA ILE A 14 -6.05 -20.28 -4.40
C ILE A 14 -6.82 -21.57 -4.23
N ASP A 15 -7.02 -21.93 -2.96
CA ASP A 15 -7.87 -23.05 -2.60
C ASP A 15 -9.30 -22.55 -2.37
N VAL A 16 -10.26 -23.27 -2.94
CA VAL A 16 -11.70 -23.06 -2.78
C VAL A 16 -12.36 -24.21 -2.01
N GLN A 17 -11.55 -25.00 -1.28
CA GLN A 17 -11.99 -26.07 -0.38
C GLN A 17 -12.93 -27.10 -1.06
N GLY A 18 -12.66 -27.41 -2.33
CA GLY A 18 -13.47 -28.36 -3.10
C GLY A 18 -14.82 -27.83 -3.58
N HIS A 19 -15.08 -26.53 -3.46
CA HIS A 19 -16.33 -25.91 -3.96
C HIS A 19 -16.51 -26.14 -5.47
N PRO A 20 -17.75 -26.43 -5.94
CA PRO A 20 -18.02 -26.59 -7.37
C PRO A 20 -17.74 -25.31 -8.17
N PRO A 21 -17.47 -25.41 -9.48
CA PRO A 21 -17.17 -24.23 -10.30
C PRO A 21 -18.26 -23.16 -10.28
N ILE A 22 -17.85 -21.91 -10.05
CA ILE A 22 -18.76 -20.76 -10.11
C ILE A 22 -18.73 -20.19 -11.52
N LYS A 23 -19.88 -20.24 -12.21
CA LYS A 23 -20.08 -19.66 -13.54
C LYS A 23 -21.11 -18.54 -13.48
N GLN A 24 -20.64 -17.30 -13.49
CA GLN A 24 -21.49 -16.12 -13.50
C GLN A 24 -21.95 -15.79 -14.92
N LYS A 25 -23.17 -15.25 -15.04
CA LYS A 25 -23.73 -14.81 -16.33
C LYS A 25 -23.01 -13.56 -16.84
N THR A 26 -22.50 -13.59 -18.07
CA THR A 26 -21.84 -12.45 -18.69
C THR A 26 -22.73 -11.21 -18.71
N ARG A 27 -22.17 -10.08 -18.27
CA ARG A 27 -22.86 -8.78 -18.31
C ARG A 27 -22.77 -8.19 -19.71
N ARG A 28 -23.83 -7.49 -20.14
CA ARG A 28 -23.83 -6.82 -21.45
C ARG A 28 -22.87 -5.62 -21.41
N THR A 29 -21.83 -5.67 -22.23
CA THR A 29 -20.94 -4.53 -22.45
C THR A 29 -21.55 -3.55 -23.45
N PRO A 30 -21.71 -2.25 -23.11
CA PRO A 30 -22.13 -1.23 -24.07
C PRO A 30 -21.16 -1.14 -25.26
N LEU A 31 -21.70 -0.99 -26.49
CA LEU A 31 -20.90 -0.98 -27.72
C LEU A 31 -19.76 0.05 -27.71
N ARG A 32 -20.00 1.22 -27.13
CA ARG A 32 -19.02 2.31 -26.99
C ARG A 32 -17.72 1.92 -26.27
N TYR A 33 -17.75 0.88 -25.43
CA TYR A 33 -16.58 0.43 -24.67
C TYR A 33 -15.91 -0.82 -25.26
N LEU A 34 -16.51 -1.46 -26.27
CA LEU A 34 -15.98 -2.70 -26.83
C LEU A 34 -14.58 -2.52 -27.41
N SER A 35 -14.36 -1.48 -28.22
CA SER A 35 -13.04 -1.20 -28.81
C SER A 35 -11.95 -1.09 -27.73
N LYS A 36 -12.19 -0.28 -26.68
CA LYS A 36 -11.26 -0.12 -25.56
C LYS A 36 -11.04 -1.39 -24.76
N MET A 37 -12.11 -2.17 -24.56
CA MET A 37 -12.04 -3.45 -23.87
C MET A 37 -11.16 -4.44 -24.64
N TYR A 38 -11.30 -4.50 -25.97
CA TYR A 38 -10.43 -5.34 -26.82
C TYR A 38 -8.97 -4.90 -26.76
N GLU A 39 -8.70 -3.59 -26.82
CA GLU A 39 -7.33 -3.06 -26.68
C GLU A 39 -6.70 -3.45 -25.33
N LEU A 40 -7.45 -3.34 -24.23
CA LEU A 40 -6.98 -3.77 -22.91
C LEU A 40 -6.71 -5.28 -22.86
N LEU A 41 -7.62 -6.10 -23.38
CA LEU A 41 -7.44 -7.56 -23.41
C LEU A 41 -6.24 -7.98 -24.27
N LYS A 42 -6.05 -7.34 -25.42
CA LYS A 42 -4.89 -7.54 -26.29
C LYS A 42 -3.60 -7.17 -25.55
N GLY A 43 -3.59 -6.06 -24.82
CA GLY A 43 -2.47 -5.66 -23.97
C GLY A 43 -2.14 -6.68 -22.89
N LEU A 44 -3.16 -7.25 -22.24
CA LEU A 44 -2.98 -8.30 -21.22
C LEU A 44 -2.43 -9.61 -21.80
N LEU A 45 -2.90 -10.00 -22.99
CA LEU A 45 -2.42 -11.19 -23.72
C LEU A 45 -0.96 -11.02 -24.16
N LEU A 46 -0.63 -9.88 -24.77
CA LEU A 46 0.75 -9.57 -25.21
C LEU A 46 1.72 -9.49 -24.03
N ALA A 47 1.26 -9.02 -22.87
CA ALA A 47 2.05 -8.99 -21.64
C ALA A 47 2.20 -10.38 -20.98
N GLY A 48 1.55 -11.43 -21.50
CA GLY A 48 1.58 -12.77 -20.90
C GLY A 48 0.93 -12.83 -19.51
N LEU A 49 -0.01 -11.92 -19.23
CA LEU A 49 -0.72 -11.88 -17.95
C LEU A 49 -1.92 -12.81 -17.93
N ILE A 50 -2.57 -12.97 -19.09
CA ILE A 50 -3.73 -13.84 -19.28
C ILE A 50 -3.51 -14.76 -20.48
N THR A 51 -4.27 -15.85 -20.51
CA THR A 51 -4.36 -16.75 -21.68
C THR A 51 -5.80 -17.20 -21.88
N LEU A 52 -6.10 -17.78 -23.04
CA LEU A 52 -7.40 -18.40 -23.31
C LEU A 52 -7.60 -19.60 -22.37
N SER A 53 -8.81 -19.73 -21.85
CA SER A 53 -9.19 -20.82 -20.95
C SER A 53 -10.41 -21.56 -21.46
N HIS A 54 -10.49 -22.85 -21.12
CA HIS A 54 -11.68 -23.68 -21.30
C HIS A 54 -12.24 -24.16 -19.94
N CYS A 55 -11.90 -23.43 -18.88
CA CYS A 55 -12.29 -23.77 -17.51
C CYS A 55 -13.81 -23.62 -17.29
N PRO A 56 -14.44 -24.48 -16.47
CA PRO A 56 -15.84 -24.31 -16.08
C PRO A 56 -16.09 -23.11 -15.17
N TRP A 57 -15.05 -22.58 -14.51
CA TRP A 57 -15.10 -21.36 -13.71
C TRP A 57 -15.18 -20.13 -14.62
N ALA A 58 -16.03 -19.18 -14.26
CA ALA A 58 -16.13 -17.92 -14.99
C ALA A 58 -16.69 -16.80 -14.11
N SER A 59 -15.81 -15.88 -13.71
CA SER A 59 -16.20 -14.58 -13.19
C SER A 59 -16.58 -13.60 -14.31
N THR A 60 -17.51 -12.67 -14.04
CA THR A 60 -17.87 -11.64 -15.02
C THR A 60 -16.90 -10.46 -14.99
N ILE A 61 -16.69 -9.81 -16.14
CA ILE A 61 -16.04 -8.50 -16.17
C ILE A 61 -17.01 -7.38 -15.78
N VAL A 62 -16.46 -6.35 -15.15
CA VAL A 62 -17.12 -5.10 -14.79
C VAL A 62 -16.30 -3.95 -15.36
N ILE A 63 -16.95 -3.10 -16.13
CA ILE A 63 -16.31 -1.94 -16.74
C ILE A 63 -16.55 -0.74 -15.84
N VAL A 64 -15.47 -0.11 -15.39
CA VAL A 64 -15.50 1.11 -14.58
C VAL A 64 -14.90 2.25 -15.38
N LEU A 65 -15.54 3.42 -15.38
CA LEU A 65 -15.00 4.59 -16.07
C LEU A 65 -13.86 5.21 -15.26
N LYS A 66 -12.79 5.61 -15.95
CA LYS A 66 -11.75 6.45 -15.37
C LYS A 66 -12.30 7.86 -15.13
N LYS A 67 -11.60 8.63 -14.27
CA LYS A 67 -11.93 10.04 -13.98
C LYS A 67 -12.02 10.92 -15.23
N ASN A 68 -11.32 10.57 -16.30
CA ASN A 68 -11.39 11.29 -17.58
C ASN A 68 -12.70 11.05 -18.37
N GLY A 69 -13.61 10.20 -17.89
CA GLY A 69 -14.91 9.91 -18.50
C GLY A 69 -14.86 9.11 -19.81
N VAL A 70 -13.66 8.93 -20.36
CA VAL A 70 -13.42 8.37 -21.69
C VAL A 70 -12.81 6.98 -21.58
N ASP A 71 -11.80 6.80 -20.75
CA ASP A 71 -11.13 5.51 -20.58
C ASP A 71 -11.82 4.61 -19.57
N ILE A 72 -11.51 3.32 -19.66
CA ILE A 72 -12.11 2.30 -18.82
C ILE A 72 -11.05 1.55 -18.01
N HIS A 73 -11.44 1.08 -16.84
CA HIS A 73 -10.82 0.01 -16.10
C HIS A 73 -11.59 -1.28 -16.36
N LEU A 74 -10.85 -2.33 -16.71
CA LEU A 74 -11.38 -3.68 -16.76
C LEU A 74 -11.22 -4.30 -15.37
N CYS A 75 -12.33 -4.40 -14.64
CA CYS A 75 -12.38 -5.06 -13.34
C CYS A 75 -13.02 -6.45 -13.49
N ILE A 76 -12.71 -7.37 -12.59
CA ILE A 76 -13.31 -8.71 -12.57
C ILE A 76 -14.15 -8.81 -11.30
N ASP A 77 -15.35 -9.38 -11.40
CA ASP A 77 -16.20 -9.63 -10.25
C ASP A 77 -15.78 -10.94 -9.57
N CYS A 78 -14.77 -10.86 -8.70
CA CYS A 78 -14.30 -12.00 -7.92
C CYS A 78 -14.99 -12.12 -6.55
N LYS A 79 -16.12 -11.43 -6.31
CA LYS A 79 -16.81 -11.47 -5.01
C LYS A 79 -17.21 -12.89 -4.61
N MET A 80 -17.82 -13.63 -5.53
CA MET A 80 -18.26 -15.01 -5.31
C MET A 80 -17.07 -15.95 -5.08
N VAL A 81 -16.00 -15.79 -5.87
CA VAL A 81 -14.77 -16.57 -5.72
C VAL A 81 -14.10 -16.28 -4.36
N ASN A 82 -13.99 -15.00 -3.99
CA ASN A 82 -13.38 -14.58 -2.73
C ASN A 82 -14.18 -15.04 -1.49
N ALA A 83 -15.49 -15.27 -1.64
CA ALA A 83 -16.34 -15.79 -0.55
C ALA A 83 -16.11 -17.28 -0.27
N VAL A 84 -15.79 -18.07 -1.31
CA VAL A 84 -15.50 -19.51 -1.19
C VAL A 84 -14.01 -19.82 -1.08
N THR A 85 -13.17 -18.80 -1.26
CA THR A 85 -11.72 -18.94 -1.11
C THR A 85 -11.40 -19.14 0.36
N ASP A 86 -10.59 -20.16 0.63
CA ASP A 86 -10.04 -20.44 1.94
C ASP A 86 -9.38 -19.20 2.58
N ILE A 87 -9.37 -19.10 3.90
CA ILE A 87 -8.74 -17.96 4.57
C ILE A 87 -7.23 -18.20 4.62
N MET A 88 -6.43 -17.22 4.21
CA MET A 88 -4.99 -17.28 4.44
C MET A 88 -4.72 -16.70 5.83
N GLU A 89 -4.07 -17.48 6.70
CA GLU A 89 -3.58 -17.00 7.98
C GLU A 89 -2.17 -16.46 7.79
N TYR A 90 -2.06 -15.16 7.54
CA TYR A 90 -0.79 -14.45 7.50
C TYR A 90 -0.97 -13.10 8.17
N ALA A 91 -0.14 -12.80 9.17
CA ALA A 91 -0.23 -11.53 9.88
C ALA A 91 0.32 -10.41 8.98
N MET A 92 -0.55 -9.50 8.56
CA MET A 92 -0.10 -8.27 7.93
C MET A 92 0.40 -7.34 9.04
N PRO A 93 1.62 -6.79 8.92
CA PRO A 93 2.11 -5.83 9.90
C PRO A 93 1.23 -4.58 9.94
N LEU A 94 1.00 -4.05 11.13
CA LEU A 94 0.28 -2.78 11.28
C LEU A 94 1.18 -1.63 10.89
N VAL A 95 0.57 -0.57 10.35
CA VAL A 95 1.31 0.63 9.93
C VAL A 95 2.04 1.26 11.13
N ASP A 96 1.39 1.29 12.30
CA ASP A 96 1.99 1.87 13.50
C ASP A 96 3.22 1.07 13.99
N ASP A 97 3.18 -0.26 13.91
CA ASP A 97 4.32 -1.11 14.25
C ASP A 97 5.51 -0.81 13.32
N LEU A 98 5.23 -0.74 12.02
CA LEU A 98 6.24 -0.40 11.01
C LEU A 98 6.82 1.00 11.22
N LEU A 99 6.00 1.98 11.64
CA LEU A 99 6.42 3.36 11.89
C LEU A 99 7.23 3.50 13.18
N THR A 100 6.92 2.73 14.22
CA THR A 100 7.67 2.72 15.49
C THR A 100 9.09 2.25 15.26
N ASP A 101 9.27 1.20 14.45
CA ASP A 101 10.58 0.66 14.12
C ASP A 101 11.47 1.67 13.38
N VAL A 102 10.88 2.58 12.60
CA VAL A 102 11.65 3.59 11.85
C VAL A 102 11.99 4.85 12.64
N GLU A 103 11.37 5.12 13.79
CA GLU A 103 11.55 6.36 14.57
C GLU A 103 13.00 6.58 15.04
N GLY A 104 13.82 5.52 15.13
CA GLY A 104 15.23 5.58 15.52
C GLY A 104 16.23 5.90 14.41
N TYR A 105 15.80 6.02 13.15
CA TYR A 105 16.71 6.20 12.01
C TYR A 105 16.70 7.64 11.45
N LEU A 106 17.85 8.13 11.01
CA LEU A 106 18.01 9.49 10.49
C LEU A 106 17.70 9.60 8.99
N TRP A 107 17.84 8.51 8.24
CA TRP A 107 17.72 8.48 6.78
C TRP A 107 16.80 7.36 6.34
N PHE A 108 15.90 7.66 5.40
CA PHE A 108 14.94 6.70 4.86
C PHE A 108 15.00 6.67 3.33
N CYS A 109 14.74 5.49 2.77
CA CYS A 109 14.53 5.31 1.34
C CYS A 109 13.16 4.68 1.13
N LEU A 110 12.35 5.30 0.25
CA LEU A 110 11.06 4.76 -0.17
C LEU A 110 11.24 4.04 -1.51
N LEU A 111 10.93 2.75 -1.53
CA LEU A 111 10.94 1.92 -2.74
C LEU A 111 9.51 1.51 -3.09
N ASP A 112 9.09 1.78 -4.32
CA ASP A 112 7.80 1.34 -4.84
C ASP A 112 7.96 0.19 -5.83
N ALA A 113 7.22 -0.89 -5.59
CA ALA A 113 7.25 -2.08 -6.45
C ALA A 113 6.23 -1.95 -7.58
N ALA A 114 6.70 -1.51 -8.75
CA ALA A 114 5.87 -1.44 -9.95
C ALA A 114 5.30 -2.82 -10.33
N SER A 115 3.99 -2.87 -10.60
CA SER A 115 3.29 -4.10 -11.02
C SER A 115 3.51 -5.30 -10.08
N ARG A 116 3.63 -5.03 -8.77
CA ARG A 116 3.99 -6.00 -7.72
C ARG A 116 3.37 -7.40 -7.83
N PHE A 117 2.05 -7.50 -8.07
CA PHE A 117 1.36 -8.78 -8.14
C PHE A 117 1.68 -9.58 -9.42
N CYS A 118 2.07 -8.89 -10.50
CA CYS A 118 2.43 -9.54 -11.77
C CYS A 118 3.69 -10.42 -11.63
N ALA A 119 4.53 -10.16 -10.62
CA ALA A 119 5.69 -10.99 -10.32
C ALA A 119 5.30 -12.41 -9.85
N ILE A 120 4.11 -12.58 -9.27
CA ILE A 120 3.66 -13.86 -8.70
C ILE A 120 3.03 -14.72 -9.80
N MET A 121 3.60 -15.89 -10.04
CA MET A 121 3.03 -16.90 -10.94
C MET A 121 1.87 -17.64 -10.29
N MET A 122 0.82 -17.91 -11.05
CA MET A 122 -0.35 -18.63 -10.55
C MET A 122 -0.17 -20.14 -10.67
N SER A 123 -0.64 -20.88 -9.65
CA SER A 123 -0.75 -22.34 -9.73
C SER A 123 -1.76 -22.76 -10.80
N SER A 124 -1.68 -23.99 -11.32
CA SER A 124 -2.65 -24.49 -12.31
C SER A 124 -4.10 -24.48 -11.80
N ARG A 125 -4.30 -24.70 -10.49
CA ARG A 125 -5.58 -24.61 -9.80
C ARG A 125 -6.06 -23.17 -9.70
N ALA A 126 -5.20 -22.27 -9.24
CA ALA A 126 -5.52 -20.86 -9.08
C ALA A 126 -5.86 -20.20 -10.43
N ARG A 127 -5.15 -20.56 -11.50
CA ARG A 127 -5.45 -20.14 -12.88
C ARG A 127 -6.92 -20.40 -13.23
N LYS A 128 -7.36 -21.64 -13.02
CA LYS A 128 -8.75 -22.07 -13.25
C LYS A 128 -9.75 -21.26 -12.42
N VAL A 129 -9.50 -21.09 -11.13
CA VAL A 129 -10.39 -20.33 -10.23
C VAL A 129 -10.47 -18.85 -10.59
N SER A 130 -9.36 -18.28 -11.08
CA SER A 130 -9.29 -16.89 -11.55
C SER A 130 -9.87 -16.67 -12.96
N ALA A 131 -10.41 -17.71 -13.60
CA ALA A 131 -10.94 -17.61 -14.94
C ALA A 131 -12.13 -16.62 -15.00
N PHE A 132 -12.16 -15.82 -16.06
CA PHE A 132 -13.17 -14.81 -16.28
C PHE A 132 -13.68 -14.83 -17.72
N MET A 133 -14.92 -14.39 -17.89
CA MET A 133 -15.57 -14.25 -19.18
C MET A 133 -15.68 -12.79 -19.60
N CYS A 134 -15.29 -12.55 -20.85
CA CYS A 134 -15.54 -11.31 -21.55
C CYS A 134 -16.32 -11.61 -22.83
N ALA A 135 -17.55 -11.10 -22.94
CA ALA A 135 -18.47 -11.40 -24.03
C ALA A 135 -18.62 -12.93 -24.26
N LEU A 136 -18.03 -13.46 -25.34
CA LEU A 136 -18.10 -14.88 -25.72
C LEU A 136 -16.79 -15.64 -25.48
N VAL A 137 -15.76 -14.99 -24.93
CA VAL A 137 -14.43 -15.57 -24.75
C VAL A 137 -14.09 -15.72 -23.28
N HIS A 138 -13.46 -16.84 -22.94
CA HIS A 138 -12.98 -17.15 -21.59
C HIS A 138 -11.46 -16.97 -21.52
N PHE A 139 -11.01 -16.36 -20.43
CA PHE A 139 -9.61 -16.14 -20.14
C PHE A 139 -9.28 -16.59 -18.73
N GLU A 140 -8.03 -16.94 -18.49
CA GLU A 140 -7.49 -17.22 -17.15
C GLU A 140 -6.22 -16.41 -16.91
N TRP A 141 -5.95 -16.09 -15.64
CA TRP A 141 -4.76 -15.33 -15.26
C TRP A 141 -3.56 -16.23 -15.05
N LEU A 142 -2.46 -15.92 -15.74
CA LEU A 142 -1.15 -16.56 -15.55
C LEU A 142 -0.39 -15.97 -14.36
N ARG A 143 -0.62 -14.68 -14.08
CA ARG A 143 -0.04 -13.93 -12.96
C ARG A 143 -1.09 -13.49 -11.98
N MET A 144 -0.73 -13.31 -10.72
CA MET A 144 -1.69 -12.96 -9.67
C MET A 144 -2.42 -11.64 -9.97
N PRO A 145 -3.74 -11.65 -10.18
CA PRO A 145 -4.50 -10.42 -10.30
C PRO A 145 -4.78 -9.81 -8.91
N PHE A 146 -4.80 -8.48 -8.84
CA PHE A 146 -5.05 -7.73 -7.59
C PHE A 146 -6.42 -8.01 -6.94
N VAL A 147 -7.38 -8.45 -7.74
CA VAL A 147 -8.80 -8.59 -7.33
C VAL A 147 -9.06 -9.73 -6.33
N LEU A 148 -8.10 -10.64 -6.18
CA LEU A 148 -8.24 -11.83 -5.36
C LEU A 148 -7.91 -11.56 -3.90
N LYS A 149 -8.71 -12.13 -2.99
CA LYS A 149 -8.58 -11.92 -1.54
C LYS A 149 -7.18 -12.23 -0.99
N LYS A 150 -6.54 -13.31 -1.45
CA LYS A 150 -5.20 -13.74 -0.98
C LYS A 150 -4.03 -12.94 -1.59
N ALA A 151 -4.26 -12.06 -2.58
CA ALA A 151 -3.19 -11.41 -3.35
C ALA A 151 -2.19 -10.64 -2.49
N SER A 152 -2.68 -9.77 -1.60
CA SER A 152 -1.83 -8.95 -0.73
C SER A 152 -1.01 -9.79 0.24
N MET A 153 -1.59 -10.86 0.78
CA MET A 153 -0.95 -11.71 1.79
C MET A 153 0.16 -12.56 1.17
N ILE A 154 -0.10 -13.17 0.00
CA ILE A 154 0.91 -13.91 -0.76
C ILE A 154 2.07 -12.98 -1.14
N TYR A 155 1.76 -11.75 -1.55
CA TYR A 155 2.79 -10.77 -1.87
C TYR A 155 3.62 -10.38 -0.64
N GLN A 156 2.99 -10.13 0.51
CA GLN A 156 3.71 -9.83 1.75
C GLN A 156 4.63 -10.99 2.16
N GLN A 157 4.10 -12.22 2.15
CA GLN A 157 4.88 -13.42 2.43
C GLN A 157 6.07 -13.59 1.48
N MET A 158 5.89 -13.27 0.19
CA MET A 158 6.98 -13.27 -0.79
C MET A 158 8.08 -12.28 -0.41
N ILE A 159 7.71 -11.05 -0.04
CA ILE A 159 8.67 -10.02 0.36
C ILE A 159 9.38 -10.40 1.65
N ASP A 160 8.65 -10.88 2.65
CA ASP A 160 9.23 -11.26 3.95
C ASP A 160 10.19 -12.45 3.79
N ASN A 161 9.84 -13.42 2.93
CA ASN A 161 10.75 -14.52 2.58
C ASN A 161 12.00 -14.04 1.85
N ALA A 162 11.87 -13.09 0.92
CA ALA A 162 13.01 -12.53 0.20
C ALA A 162 13.94 -11.70 1.11
N LEU A 163 13.36 -11.05 2.14
CA LEU A 163 14.06 -10.20 3.08
C LEU A 163 14.55 -10.93 4.35
N ARG A 164 14.19 -12.20 4.54
CA ARG A 164 14.44 -12.98 5.76
C ARG A 164 15.91 -13.08 6.19
N GLY A 165 16.85 -12.86 5.26
CA GLY A 165 18.30 -12.83 5.54
C GLY A 165 18.90 -11.42 5.65
N PHE A 166 18.15 -10.37 5.32
CA PHE A 166 18.61 -8.98 5.28
C PHE A 166 18.01 -8.14 6.40
N VAL A 167 16.82 -8.51 6.89
CA VAL A 167 16.13 -7.82 7.98
C VAL A 167 16.41 -8.57 9.28
N GLN A 168 17.28 -8.00 10.13
CA GLN A 168 17.29 -8.34 11.54
C GLN A 168 16.04 -7.70 12.15
N VAL A 169 14.95 -8.46 12.24
CA VAL A 169 13.81 -8.04 13.05
C VAL A 169 14.37 -7.87 14.46
N GLY A 170 14.29 -6.66 15.01
CA GLY A 170 14.81 -6.27 16.32
C GLY A 170 14.09 -6.93 17.50
N LEU A 171 13.79 -8.23 17.42
CA LEU A 171 13.45 -9.06 18.58
C LEU A 171 14.69 -9.45 19.38
N THR A 172 15.83 -8.81 19.15
CA THR A 172 16.89 -8.76 20.17
C THR A 172 16.34 -7.93 21.33
N MET A 173 15.60 -8.58 22.23
CA MET A 173 15.50 -8.13 23.61
C MET A 173 16.93 -7.85 24.06
N PRO A 174 17.36 -6.60 24.27
CA PRO A 174 18.67 -6.38 24.83
C PRO A 174 18.55 -6.87 26.27
N SER A 175 19.20 -7.98 26.56
CA SER A 175 19.58 -8.44 27.91
C SER A 175 20.46 -7.43 28.68
N SER A 176 20.44 -6.15 28.28
CA SER A 176 21.16 -5.02 28.84
C SER A 176 20.31 -4.21 29.83
N SER A 177 19.00 -4.49 29.94
CA SER A 177 18.16 -3.84 30.96
C SER A 177 18.50 -4.33 32.38
N GLU A 178 19.04 -5.53 32.57
CA GLU A 178 19.40 -6.05 33.89
C GLU A 178 20.73 -5.46 34.42
N GLU A 179 21.66 -5.09 33.53
CA GLU A 179 22.97 -4.54 33.94
C GLU A 179 22.90 -3.04 34.28
N ARG A 180 21.91 -2.32 33.71
CA ARG A 180 21.65 -0.90 34.01
C ARG A 180 20.92 -0.68 35.33
N ILE A 181 20.28 -1.71 35.89
CA ILE A 181 19.60 -1.63 37.20
C ILE A 181 20.62 -1.75 38.34
N ARG A 182 21.68 -2.56 38.18
CA ARG A 182 22.75 -2.68 39.19
C ARG A 182 23.56 -1.39 39.35
N THR A 183 23.91 -0.72 38.25
CA THR A 183 24.70 0.53 38.28
C THR A 183 23.90 1.77 38.70
N ARG A 184 22.57 1.68 38.79
CA ARG A 184 21.70 2.75 39.34
C ARG A 184 21.47 2.63 40.84
N GLN A 185 21.46 1.42 41.39
CA GLN A 185 21.28 1.20 42.83
C GLN A 185 22.47 1.76 43.64
N GLU A 186 23.70 1.63 43.12
CA GLU A 186 24.92 2.10 43.81
C GLU A 186 25.09 3.63 43.79
N ARG A 187 24.48 4.33 42.82
CA ARG A 187 24.51 5.81 42.75
C ARG A 187 23.33 6.48 43.45
N GLY A 188 22.31 5.72 43.84
CA GLY A 188 21.09 6.24 44.47
C GLY A 188 21.21 6.59 45.95
N THR A 189 22.29 6.17 46.63
CA THR A 189 22.44 6.36 48.08
C THR A 189 23.21 7.64 48.45
N GLU A 190 23.83 8.35 47.51
CA GLU A 190 24.66 9.53 47.81
C GLU A 190 24.06 10.87 47.37
N THR A 191 22.87 10.92 46.78
CA THR A 191 22.28 12.20 46.31
C THR A 191 20.83 12.38 46.75
N ILE A 192 20.55 12.10 48.02
CA ILE A 192 19.48 12.79 48.74
C ILE A 192 20.16 13.98 49.41
N MET A 193 20.13 15.15 48.77
CA MET A 193 20.20 16.51 49.34
C MET A 193 20.72 17.49 48.27
N ALA A 194 19.85 17.94 47.35
CA ALA A 194 19.83 19.31 46.84
C ALA A 194 18.82 19.49 45.67
N HIS A 195 17.85 20.37 45.89
CA HIS A 195 17.21 21.28 44.92
C HIS A 195 16.25 20.75 43.82
N GLY A 196 14.95 21.03 44.02
CA GLY A 196 14.12 21.89 43.15
C GLY A 196 13.73 21.41 41.73
N LYS A 197 12.45 21.03 41.54
CA LYS A 197 11.81 20.75 40.24
C LYS A 197 11.79 21.95 39.28
N PRO A 198 11.98 21.73 37.97
CA PRO A 198 11.32 22.52 36.93
C PRO A 198 10.22 21.72 36.21
N ASN A 199 9.14 22.41 35.88
CA ASN A 199 7.94 21.91 35.22
C ASN A 199 8.14 21.96 33.70
N VAL A 200 7.97 20.84 32.97
CA VAL A 200 8.13 20.78 31.51
C VAL A 200 6.76 20.74 30.85
N ARG A 201 6.44 21.78 30.07
CA ARG A 201 5.19 21.94 29.33
C ARG A 201 5.28 21.24 27.97
N SER A 202 4.24 20.52 27.56
CA SER A 202 4.26 19.73 26.32
C SER A 202 3.94 20.58 25.08
N LYS A 203 4.62 20.27 23.97
CA LYS A 203 4.56 20.94 22.66
C LYS A 203 3.12 21.10 22.10
N PHE A 204 2.21 20.20 22.49
CA PHE A 204 0.80 20.23 22.07
C PHE A 204 0.01 21.43 22.62
N GLU A 205 0.42 22.01 23.75
CA GLU A 205 -0.25 23.22 24.29
C GLU A 205 0.16 24.50 23.56
N ALA A 206 1.39 24.55 23.01
CA ALA A 206 1.89 25.72 22.29
C ALA A 206 1.24 25.87 20.91
N ASP A 207 1.00 24.75 20.22
CA ASP A 207 0.42 24.75 18.87
C ASP A 207 -1.08 25.14 18.88
N ARG A 208 -1.79 24.93 20.01
CA ARG A 208 -3.21 25.30 20.17
C ARG A 208 -3.42 26.81 20.36
N GLU A 209 -2.45 27.52 20.94
CA GLU A 209 -2.48 28.98 21.09
C GLU A 209 -2.09 29.71 19.78
N ALA A 210 -1.20 29.12 18.99
CA ALA A 210 -0.78 29.68 17.69
C ALA A 210 -1.90 29.73 16.64
N ALA A 211 -2.95 28.91 16.78
CA ALA A 211 -4.10 28.90 15.88
C ALA A 211 -5.11 30.04 16.13
N ALA A 212 -4.94 30.84 17.20
CA ALA A 212 -5.91 31.86 17.63
C ALA A 212 -5.53 33.31 17.23
N ILE A 213 -4.47 33.52 16.44
CA ILE A 213 -4.00 34.87 16.08
C ILE A 213 -4.26 35.14 14.59
N MET A 214 -5.01 36.23 14.32
CA MET A 214 -5.47 36.66 13.00
C MET A 214 -4.33 36.95 11.99
N ASP A 215 -4.70 36.77 10.71
CA ASP A 215 -3.90 36.80 9.48
C ASP A 215 -2.93 37.99 9.31
N PRO A 216 -1.62 37.75 9.11
CA PRO A 216 -0.57 38.78 8.98
C PRO A 216 -0.68 39.65 7.71
N VAL A 217 -1.52 39.30 6.74
CA VAL A 217 -1.72 40.10 5.52
C VAL A 217 -2.55 41.37 5.80
N SER A 218 -3.37 41.38 6.86
CA SER A 218 -4.22 42.52 7.22
C SER A 218 -3.45 43.70 7.85
N LEU A 219 -2.19 43.50 8.27
CA LEU A 219 -1.36 44.51 8.94
C LEU A 219 -0.48 45.34 8.00
N LEU A 220 -0.43 45.02 6.70
CA LEU A 220 0.43 45.69 5.71
C LEU A 220 -0.27 46.80 4.90
N ILE A 221 -1.59 46.94 4.98
CA ILE A 221 -2.37 47.85 4.11
C ILE A 221 -2.69 49.21 4.78
N ASN A 222 -2.52 49.37 6.10
CA ASN A 222 -3.03 50.54 6.82
C ASN A 222 -2.06 51.19 7.82
N ARG A 223 -0.87 51.67 7.39
CA ARG A 223 -0.15 52.70 8.18
C ARG A 223 0.51 53.81 7.34
N PRO A 224 0.24 55.10 7.65
CA PRO A 224 0.82 56.25 6.97
C PRO A 224 2.11 56.79 7.62
N THR A 225 3.05 57.18 6.75
CA THR A 225 4.01 58.31 6.80
C THR A 225 5.06 58.44 7.92
N ALA A 226 6.35 58.42 7.52
CA ALA A 226 7.27 59.59 7.54
C ALA A 226 8.70 59.11 7.18
N ASP A 227 9.21 59.41 5.98
CA ASP A 227 10.02 60.60 5.65
C ASP A 227 11.47 60.53 6.18
N MET A 228 12.37 59.97 5.35
CA MET A 228 13.82 60.21 5.42
C MET A 228 14.39 59.99 4.03
N PHE A 229 15.25 60.91 3.57
CA PHE A 229 15.85 61.05 2.24
C PHE A 229 15.14 62.00 1.26
N LYS A 230 15.29 63.31 1.51
CA LYS A 230 15.50 64.31 0.45
C LYS A 230 16.98 64.67 0.36
N VAL A 231 17.55 64.58 -0.84
CA VAL A 231 18.66 65.38 -1.40
C VAL A 231 18.37 65.41 -2.92
N GLY A 232 17.90 66.51 -3.51
CA GLY A 232 18.70 67.61 -4.10
C GLY A 232 19.02 67.27 -5.58
N GLU A 233 18.16 67.59 -6.56
CA GLU A 233 18.04 68.85 -7.35
C GLU A 233 19.07 68.98 -8.50
N VAL A 234 18.61 69.31 -9.72
CA VAL A 234 19.06 70.43 -10.59
C VAL A 234 18.14 70.50 -11.85
N ASP A 235 17.64 71.73 -12.08
CA ASP A 235 17.07 72.44 -13.25
C ASP A 235 15.91 71.86 -14.10
#